data_AF-A0A7S2C7R7-F1
#
_entry.id   AF-A0A7S2C7R7-F1
#
_cell.length_a   1.000
_cell.length_b   1.000
_cell.length_c   1.000
_cell.angle_alpha   90.00
_cell.angle_beta   90.00
_cell.angle_gamma   90.00
#
_symmetry.space_group_name_H-M   'P 1'
#
loop_
_entity.id
_entity.type
_entity.pdbx_description
1 polymer ?
#
loop_
_entity_poly.entity_id
_entity_poly.type
_entity_poly.pdbx_seq_one_letter_code
_entity_poly.pdbx_strand_id
1 'polypeptide(L)'
;PFVPPVKAVGNIEDWLSDLLHRIQLTVKDKTRLCATEVASMAGAADAIANLRPWVDRTIAQLSLLGIQILWTTDQQGALEQCKIKKSIMKECNSRQVALLNEMSSWCLHDLGSKVNRKKIETMVTIHVHQRDVTLFLTNQF
;
A
#
# COMPACT_ATOMS: atom_id res chain seq x y z
N PRO A 1 11.13 -11.69 8.86
CA PRO A 1 12.07 -12.84 8.78
C PRO A 1 12.28 -13.22 7.31
N PHE A 2 13.45 -13.75 6.96
CA PHE A 2 13.63 -14.38 5.64
C PHE A 2 12.66 -15.54 5.47
N VAL A 3 12.17 -15.78 4.25
CA VAL A 3 11.33 -16.93 3.96
C VAL A 3 12.13 -18.22 4.19
N PRO A 4 13.29 -18.41 3.53
CA PRO A 4 14.28 -19.39 3.97
C PRO A 4 15.38 -18.71 4.82
N PRO A 5 15.75 -19.25 6.00
CA PRO A 5 16.82 -18.68 6.82
C PRO A 5 18.18 -18.78 6.12
N VAL A 6 19.05 -17.79 6.33
CA VAL A 6 20.45 -17.78 5.85
C VAL A 6 21.37 -18.19 7.02
N LYS A 7 22.34 -19.07 6.80
CA LYS A 7 23.41 -19.37 7.77
C LYS A 7 24.68 -18.62 7.35
N ALA A 8 25.28 -17.88 8.29
CA ALA A 8 26.55 -17.17 8.06
C ALA A 8 27.73 -18.14 8.24
N VAL A 9 28.03 -18.91 7.19
CA VAL A 9 29.09 -19.94 7.20
C VAL A 9 29.76 -20.05 5.83
N GLY A 10 31.01 -20.53 5.81
CA GLY A 10 31.75 -20.78 4.57
C GLY A 10 32.48 -19.56 4.02
N ASN A 11 32.76 -19.60 2.72
CA ASN A 11 33.40 -18.49 2.00
C ASN A 11 32.50 -17.24 2.03
N ILE A 12 33.12 -16.06 2.21
CA ILE A 12 32.41 -14.80 2.36
C ILE A 12 31.60 -14.44 1.11
N GLU A 13 32.15 -14.65 -0.09
CA GLU A 13 31.49 -14.30 -1.35
C GLU A 13 30.30 -15.22 -1.64
N ASP A 14 30.43 -16.51 -1.34
CA ASP A 14 29.34 -17.48 -1.46
C ASP A 14 28.21 -17.16 -0.47
N TRP A 15 28.56 -16.83 0.77
CA TRP A 15 27.59 -16.42 1.78
C TRP A 15 26.86 -15.13 1.40
N LEU A 16 27.58 -14.11 0.91
CA LEU A 16 26.98 -12.86 0.47
C LEU A 16 26.04 -13.08 -0.74
N SER A 17 26.43 -13.96 -1.66
CA SER A 17 25.60 -14.38 -2.79
C SER A 17 24.31 -15.06 -2.34
N ASP A 18 24.39 -16.00 -1.40
CA ASP A 18 23.21 -16.66 -0.83
C ASP A 18 22.33 -15.67 -0.05
N LEU A 19 22.92 -14.78 0.75
CA LEU A 19 22.19 -13.73 1.47
C LEU A 19 21.41 -12.84 0.50
N LEU A 20 22.04 -12.36 -0.57
CA LEU A 20 21.39 -11.54 -1.60
C LEU A 20 20.22 -12.29 -2.24
N HIS A 21 20.43 -13.55 -2.62
CA HIS A 21 19.39 -14.38 -3.21
C HIS A 21 18.20 -14.56 -2.26
N ARG A 22 18.44 -14.82 -0.97
CA ARG A 22 17.36 -14.96 0.03
C ARG A 22 16.64 -13.64 0.32
N ILE A 23 17.33 -12.50 0.26
CA ILE A 23 16.70 -11.17 0.29
C ILE A 23 15.73 -11.03 -0.89
N GLN A 24 16.18 -11.30 -2.12
CA GLN A 24 15.35 -11.18 -3.32
C GLN A 24 14.10 -12.09 -3.27
N LEU A 25 14.28 -13.35 -2.88
CA LEU A 25 13.17 -14.30 -2.72
C LEU A 25 12.16 -13.82 -1.67
N THR A 26 12.65 -13.34 -0.53
CA THR A 26 11.79 -12.86 0.56
C THR A 26 11.02 -11.61 0.14
N VAL A 27 11.67 -10.66 -0.53
CA VAL A 27 10.98 -9.46 -1.05
C VAL A 27 9.92 -9.86 -2.08
N LYS A 28 10.25 -10.72 -3.05
CA LYS A 28 9.28 -11.19 -4.05
C LYS A 28 8.06 -11.85 -3.41
N ASP A 29 8.28 -12.71 -2.41
CA ASP A 29 7.21 -13.40 -1.70
C ASP A 29 6.31 -12.44 -0.92
N LYS A 30 6.91 -11.53 -0.14
CA LYS A 30 6.17 -10.56 0.65
C LYS A 30 5.43 -9.55 -0.22
N THR A 31 6.00 -9.13 -1.36
CA THR A 31 5.32 -8.29 -2.34
C THR A 31 4.12 -9.01 -2.96
N ARG A 32 4.24 -10.30 -3.30
CA ARG A 32 3.12 -11.10 -3.82
C ARG A 32 1.97 -11.15 -2.81
N LEU A 33 2.27 -11.47 -1.55
CA LEU A 33 1.27 -11.50 -0.48
C LEU A 33 0.60 -10.14 -0.26
N CYS A 34 1.40 -9.07 -0.21
CA CYS A 34 0.90 -7.70 -0.12
C CYS A 34 -0.10 -7.37 -1.24
N ALA A 35 0.25 -7.68 -2.50
CA ALA A 35 -0.64 -7.44 -3.63
C ALA A 35 -1.97 -8.23 -3.51
N THR A 36 -1.92 -9.50 -3.09
CA THR A 36 -3.11 -10.33 -2.90
C THR A 36 -4.02 -9.81 -1.79
N GLU A 37 -3.45 -9.46 -0.62
CA GLU A 37 -4.24 -8.92 0.50
C GLU A 37 -4.88 -7.58 0.12
N VAL A 38 -4.13 -6.68 -0.52
CA VAL A 38 -4.66 -5.37 -0.91
C VAL A 38 -5.73 -5.49 -2.00
N ALA A 39 -5.55 -6.38 -2.97
CA ALA A 39 -6.55 -6.63 -3.99
C ALA A 39 -7.90 -7.08 -3.38
N SER A 40 -7.87 -7.84 -2.28
CA SER A 40 -9.10 -8.22 -1.56
C SER A 40 -9.81 -7.04 -0.89
N MET A 41 -9.10 -5.93 -0.64
CA MET A 41 -9.66 -4.69 -0.08
C MET A 41 -10.18 -3.74 -1.16
N ALA A 42 -9.79 -3.91 -2.42
CA ALA A 42 -10.27 -3.08 -3.53
C ALA A 42 -11.78 -3.29 -3.73
N GLY A 43 -12.55 -2.21 -3.75
CA GLY A 43 -14.02 -2.26 -3.86
C GLY A 43 -14.78 -2.82 -2.65
N ALA A 44 -14.10 -3.33 -1.62
CA ALA A 44 -14.76 -3.80 -0.39
C ALA A 44 -15.29 -2.64 0.45
N ALA A 45 -16.48 -2.82 1.05
CA ALA A 45 -17.14 -1.81 1.89
C ALA A 45 -16.40 -1.58 3.22
N ASP A 46 -15.75 -2.62 3.75
CA ASP A 46 -14.98 -2.63 5.00
C ASP A 46 -13.47 -2.37 4.77
N ALA A 47 -13.07 -2.04 3.55
CA ALA A 47 -11.66 -1.81 3.19
C ALA A 47 -10.96 -0.80 4.11
N ILE A 48 -11.66 0.29 4.47
CA ILE A 48 -11.12 1.34 5.34
C ILE A 48 -10.87 0.79 6.75
N ALA A 49 -11.81 0.03 7.31
CA ALA A 49 -11.70 -0.55 8.64
C ALA A 49 -10.55 -1.57 8.72
N ASN A 50 -10.32 -2.34 7.65
CA ASN A 50 -9.26 -3.34 7.58
C ASN A 50 -7.87 -2.75 7.26
N LEU A 51 -7.79 -1.47 6.87
CA LEU A 51 -6.53 -0.85 6.46
C LEU A 51 -5.55 -0.70 7.61
N ARG A 52 -6.00 -0.21 8.78
CA ARG A 52 -5.09 0.00 9.92
C ARG A 52 -4.43 -1.30 10.40
N PRO A 53 -5.17 -2.39 10.67
CA PRO A 53 -4.56 -3.67 11.06
C PRO A 53 -3.60 -4.24 10.01
N TRP A 54 -3.91 -4.04 8.72
CA TRP A 54 -3.02 -4.46 7.63
C TRP A 54 -1.73 -3.63 7.59
N VAL A 55 -1.83 -2.31 7.74
CA VAL A 55 -0.68 -1.43 7.81
C VAL A 55 0.18 -1.82 9.00
N ASP A 56 -0.36 -1.95 10.21
CA ASP A 56 0.42 -2.20 11.43
C ASP A 56 1.28 -3.48 11.35
N ARG A 57 0.78 -4.56 10.71
CA ARG A 57 1.53 -5.82 10.54
C ARG A 57 2.52 -5.83 9.36
N THR A 58 2.40 -4.88 8.44
CA THR A 58 3.16 -4.87 7.18
C THR A 58 4.42 -4.00 7.30
N ILE A 59 5.51 -4.37 6.63
CA ILE A 59 6.73 -3.55 6.63
C ILE A 59 6.50 -2.23 5.87
N ALA A 60 7.17 -1.15 6.29
CA ALA A 60 6.90 0.20 5.79
C ALA A 60 6.85 0.33 4.26
N GLN A 61 7.85 -0.23 3.55
CA GLN A 61 7.91 -0.18 2.09
C GLN A 61 6.78 -0.95 1.42
N LEU A 62 6.34 -2.08 2.00
CA LEU A 62 5.22 -2.84 1.46
C LEU A 62 3.88 -2.20 1.81
N SER A 63 3.75 -1.52 2.95
CA SER A 63 2.56 -0.72 3.26
C SER A 63 2.40 0.41 2.25
N LEU A 64 3.49 1.09 1.91
CA LEU A 64 3.51 2.13 0.89
C LEU A 64 3.25 1.60 -0.52
N LEU A 65 3.81 0.43 -0.88
CA LEU A 65 3.51 -0.20 -2.16
C LEU A 65 2.04 -0.65 -2.24
N GLY A 66 1.51 -1.25 -1.17
CA GLY A 66 0.15 -1.73 -1.16
C GLY A 66 -0.88 -0.61 -1.30
N ILE A 67 -0.71 0.53 -0.61
CA ILE A 67 -1.64 1.66 -0.82
C ILE A 67 -1.59 2.20 -2.26
N GLN A 68 -0.43 2.13 -2.94
CA GLN A 68 -0.31 2.45 -4.36
C GLN A 68 -1.01 1.44 -5.27
N ILE A 69 -0.93 0.14 -4.96
CA ILE A 69 -1.67 -0.90 -5.67
C ILE A 69 -3.19 -0.70 -5.48
N LEU A 70 -3.64 -0.40 -4.26
CA LEU A 70 -5.05 -0.14 -3.98
C LEU A 70 -5.56 1.05 -4.81
N TRP A 71 -4.84 2.17 -4.75
CA TRP A 71 -5.18 3.38 -5.49
C TRP A 71 -5.23 3.12 -6.99
N THR A 72 -4.20 2.52 -7.58
CA THR A 72 -4.17 2.23 -9.02
C THR A 72 -5.27 1.27 -9.46
N THR A 73 -5.62 0.29 -8.62
CA THR A 73 -6.74 -0.63 -8.88
C THR A 73 -8.08 0.10 -8.89
N ASP A 74 -8.34 0.95 -7.88
CA ASP A 74 -9.56 1.75 -7.80
C ASP A 74 -9.66 2.75 -8.98
N GLN A 75 -8.53 3.38 -9.38
CA GLN A 75 -8.50 4.28 -10.55
C GLN A 75 -8.80 3.53 -11.84
N GLN A 76 -8.13 2.41 -12.09
CA GLN A 76 -8.32 1.61 -13.30
C GLN A 76 -9.77 1.17 -13.43
N GLY A 77 -10.35 0.61 -12.36
CA GLY A 77 -11.74 0.17 -12.35
C GLY A 77 -12.73 1.30 -12.61
N ALA A 78 -12.47 2.49 -12.07
CA ALA A 78 -13.31 3.66 -12.32
C ALA A 78 -13.21 4.16 -13.76
N LEU A 79 -12.00 4.21 -14.33
CA LEU A 79 -11.75 4.63 -15.71
C LEU A 79 -12.37 3.67 -16.73
N GLU A 80 -12.35 2.36 -16.46
CA GLU A 80 -13.01 1.36 -17.32
C GLU A 80 -14.53 1.52 -17.32
N GLN A 81 -15.12 1.94 -16.20
CA GLN A 81 -16.56 2.05 -16.03
C GLN A 81 -17.12 3.45 -16.32
N CYS A 82 -16.28 4.47 -16.47
CA CYS A 82 -16.74 5.88 -16.54
C CYS A 82 -17.65 6.17 -17.73
N LYS A 83 -17.50 5.43 -18.83
CA LYS A 83 -18.37 5.54 -20.02
C LYS A 83 -19.80 5.04 -19.75
N ILE A 84 -19.96 4.13 -18.80
CA ILE A 84 -21.24 3.49 -18.48
C ILE A 84 -21.88 4.20 -17.27
N LYS A 85 -21.11 4.41 -16.20
CA LYS A 85 -21.57 5.01 -14.95
C LYS A 85 -20.91 6.37 -14.72
N LYS A 86 -21.64 7.45 -15.07
CA LYS A 86 -21.13 8.83 -14.96
C LYS A 86 -20.69 9.25 -13.55
N SER A 87 -21.23 8.64 -12.50
CA SER A 87 -20.86 8.95 -11.11
C SER A 87 -19.59 8.24 -10.63
N ILE A 88 -19.06 7.24 -11.35
CA ILE A 88 -18.02 6.35 -10.83
C ILE A 88 -16.71 7.06 -10.51
N MET A 89 -16.31 8.07 -11.30
CA MET A 89 -15.10 8.85 -11.02
C MET A 89 -15.25 9.65 -9.73
N LYS A 90 -16.43 10.24 -9.50
CA LYS A 90 -16.73 10.98 -8.26
C LYS A 90 -16.75 10.03 -7.05
N GLU A 91 -17.35 8.85 -7.20
CA GLU A 91 -17.35 7.81 -6.15
C GLU A 91 -15.93 7.34 -5.82
N CYS A 92 -15.09 7.13 -6.84
CA CYS A 92 -13.68 6.79 -6.66
C CYS A 92 -12.93 7.90 -5.92
N ASN A 93 -13.11 9.16 -6.30
CA ASN A 93 -12.53 10.30 -5.58
C ASN A 93 -12.99 10.37 -4.12
N SER A 94 -14.29 10.19 -3.85
CA SER A 94 -14.82 10.15 -2.48
C SER A 94 -14.17 9.03 -1.66
N ARG A 95 -13.93 7.86 -2.25
CA ARG A 95 -13.21 6.75 -1.61
C ARG A 95 -11.76 7.12 -1.29
N GLN A 96 -11.02 7.74 -2.22
CA GLN A 96 -9.64 8.17 -1.97
C GLN A 96 -9.56 9.26 -0.89
N VAL A 97 -10.53 10.18 -0.85
CA VAL A 97 -10.64 11.17 0.24
C VAL A 97 -10.89 10.49 1.58
N ALA A 98 -11.77 9.49 1.63
CA ALA A 98 -12.05 8.74 2.86
C ALA A 98 -10.81 7.98 3.36
N LEU A 99 -10.07 7.32 2.47
CA LEU A 99 -8.79 6.67 2.80
C LEU A 99 -7.75 7.67 3.32
N LEU A 100 -7.63 8.84 2.69
CA LEU A 100 -6.73 9.90 3.15
C LEU A 100 -7.09 10.40 4.55
N ASN A 101 -8.37 10.65 4.80
CA ASN A 101 -8.85 11.13 6.09
C ASN A 101 -8.60 10.10 7.19
N GLU A 102 -8.86 8.82 6.91
CA GLU A 102 -8.56 7.72 7.82
C GLU A 102 -7.07 7.68 8.16
N MET A 103 -6.19 7.63 7.16
CA MET A 103 -4.75 7.60 7.38
C MET A 103 -4.23 8.86 8.10
N SER A 104 -4.80 10.02 7.79
CA SER A 104 -4.43 11.28 8.44
C SER A 104 -4.84 11.30 9.91
N SER A 105 -5.98 10.68 10.26
CA SER A 105 -6.43 10.56 11.66
C SER A 105 -5.42 9.81 12.51
N TRP A 106 -4.73 8.82 11.93
CA TRP A 106 -3.74 8.01 12.65
C TRP A 106 -2.54 8.82 13.13
N CYS A 107 -2.21 9.91 12.46
CA CYS A 107 -1.12 10.80 12.87
C CYS A 107 -1.37 11.47 14.23
N LEU A 108 -2.65 11.56 14.64
CA LEU A 108 -3.08 12.14 15.92
C LEU A 108 -2.97 11.15 17.10
N HIS A 109 -2.78 9.86 16.81
CA HIS A 109 -2.62 8.84 17.83
C HIS A 109 -1.16 8.64 18.25
N ASP A 110 -0.96 7.94 19.36
CA ASP A 110 0.36 7.42 19.69
C ASP A 110 0.73 6.28 18.72
N LEU A 111 1.78 6.51 17.93
CA LEU A 111 2.29 5.56 16.95
C LEU A 111 3.48 4.75 17.50
N GLY A 112 3.83 4.95 18.77
CA GLY A 112 4.95 4.28 19.44
C GLY A 112 6.30 4.73 18.88
N SER A 113 6.92 3.89 18.05
CA SER A 113 8.28 4.17 17.56
C SER A 113 8.34 5.32 16.54
N LYS A 114 9.44 6.08 16.55
CA LYS A 114 9.73 7.09 15.52
C LYS A 114 9.70 6.53 14.10
N VAL A 115 10.09 5.26 13.93
CA VAL A 115 10.06 4.57 12.63
C VAL A 115 8.62 4.34 12.17
N ASN A 116 7.73 3.92 13.07
CA ASN A 116 6.32 3.73 12.73
C ASN A 116 5.65 5.07 12.40
N ARG A 117 5.97 6.14 13.13
CA ARG A 117 5.51 7.49 12.79
C ARG A 117 5.91 7.90 11.37
N LYS A 118 7.21 7.76 11.04
CA LYS A 118 7.71 8.05 9.69
C LYS A 118 7.02 7.23 8.61
N LYS A 119 6.73 5.95 8.87
CA LYS A 119 5.97 5.09 7.96
C LYS A 119 4.59 5.65 7.65
N ILE A 120 3.80 5.98 8.69
CA ILE A 120 2.45 6.53 8.51
C ILE A 120 2.49 7.88 7.80
N GLU A 121 3.36 8.79 8.24
CA GLU A 121 3.50 10.12 7.62
C GLU A 121 3.89 10.01 6.13
N THR A 122 4.80 9.09 5.78
CA THR A 122 5.18 8.86 4.37
C THR A 122 4.00 8.36 3.54
N MET A 123 3.19 7.45 4.10
CA MET A 123 1.98 6.97 3.41
C MET A 123 0.99 8.10 3.20
N VAL A 124 0.75 8.94 4.21
CA VAL A 124 -0.12 10.12 4.10
C VAL A 124 0.40 11.07 3.03
N THR A 125 1.69 11.42 3.03
CA THR A 125 2.29 12.33 2.03
C THR A 125 2.08 11.83 0.60
N ILE A 126 2.32 10.54 0.34
CA ILE A 126 2.12 9.97 -1.00
C ILE A 126 0.64 9.94 -1.36
N HIS A 127 -0.24 9.63 -0.41
CA HIS A 127 -1.66 9.55 -0.70
C HIS A 127 -2.33 10.92 -0.90
N VAL A 128 -1.79 12.00 -0.32
CA VAL A 128 -2.19 13.38 -0.66
C VAL A 128 -2.01 13.61 -2.16
N HIS A 129 -0.83 13.29 -2.71
CA HIS A 129 -0.57 13.42 -4.14
C HIS A 129 -1.51 12.55 -4.99
N GLN A 130 -1.72 11.29 -4.59
CA GLN A 130 -2.64 10.38 -5.30
C GLN A 130 -4.08 10.90 -5.32
N ARG A 131 -4.57 11.46 -4.21
CA ARG A 131 -5.87 12.10 -4.13
C ARG A 131 -5.94 13.29 -5.07
N ASP A 132 -4.91 14.14 -5.12
CA ASP A 132 -4.86 15.30 -6.01
C ASP A 132 -4.92 14.87 -7.49
N VAL A 133 -4.18 13.81 -7.87
CA VAL A 133 -4.27 13.20 -9.21
C VAL A 133 -5.66 12.64 -9.48
N THR A 134 -6.28 11.97 -8.50
CA THR A 134 -7.64 11.43 -8.62
C THR A 134 -8.67 12.53 -8.85
N LEU A 135 -8.56 13.63 -8.10
CA LEU A 135 -9.42 14.80 -8.26
C LEU A 135 -9.24 15.43 -9.65
N PHE A 136 -7.99 15.58 -10.10
CA PHE A 136 -7.69 16.07 -11.45
C PHE A 136 -8.37 15.21 -12.52
N LEU A 137 -8.21 13.89 -12.46
CA LEU A 137 -8.84 12.96 -13.40
C LEU A 137 -10.37 13.04 -13.34
N THR A 138 -10.94 13.13 -12.14
CA THR A 138 -12.39 13.23 -11.94
C THR A 138 -12.98 14.45 -12.63
N ASN A 139 -12.25 15.57 -12.69
CA ASN A 139 -12.69 16.79 -13.35
C ASN A 139 -12.63 16.73 -14.89
N GLN A 140 -12.10 15.64 -15.47
CA GLN A 140 -12.08 15.43 -16.92
C GLN A 140 -13.33 14.68 -17.45
N PHE A 141 -14.19 14.16 -16.55
CA PHE A 141 -15.37 13.36 -16.88
C PHE A 141 -16.66 13.98 -16.31
#